data_AF-A0A8J7TQ36-F1
#
_entry.id   AF-A0A8J7TQ36-F1
#
_cell.length_a   1.000
_cell.length_b   1.000
_cell.length_c   1.000
_cell.angle_alpha   90.00
_cell.angle_beta   90.00
_cell.angle_gamma   90.00
#
_symmetry.space_group_name_H-M   'P 1'
#
loop_
_entity.id
_entity.type
_entity.pdbx_description
1 polymer ?
#
loop_
_entity_poly.entity_id
_entity_poly.type
_entity_poly.pdbx_seq_one_letter_code
_entity_poly.pdbx_strand_id
1 'polypeptide(L)'
;MMRLARIFGTIALTFAVAAHADSNISKIDLARKLVKLLQLTDMFNDDLSACKRAHDPQVAALSAYKSNPQSFEGLTPSSSYWRKVVAVYDSFQQRSCRYTTSEAISEDFAKQFAEKATEEDMRASIKFYSSLAGQRLQSATREANKELQAHLNELTRQSYDTAQELYQKEMREVLIEFHRHQKENDNT
;
A
#
# COMPACT_ATOMS: atom_id res chain seq x y z
N MET A 1 59.29 -61.14 -39.93
CA MET A 1 59.76 -60.14 -38.94
C MET A 1 58.65 -59.11 -38.73
N MET A 2 57.96 -59.20 -37.60
CA MET A 2 56.91 -58.25 -37.15
C MET A 2 57.56 -57.05 -36.46
N ARG A 3 56.99 -55.84 -36.65
CA ARG A 3 56.58 -54.95 -35.55
C ARG A 3 55.74 -53.78 -36.08
N LEU A 4 54.45 -53.82 -35.71
CA LEU A 4 53.51 -52.71 -35.76
C LEU A 4 53.98 -51.60 -34.79
N ALA A 5 53.96 -50.35 -35.22
CA ALA A 5 53.95 -49.19 -34.33
C ALA A 5 52.58 -48.50 -34.46
N ARG A 6 51.69 -48.78 -33.50
CA ARG A 6 50.41 -48.08 -33.32
C ARG A 6 50.70 -46.78 -32.56
N ILE A 7 50.51 -45.64 -33.22
CA ILE A 7 50.48 -44.32 -32.57
C ILE A 7 49.02 -44.08 -32.19
N PHE A 8 48.69 -44.34 -30.92
CA PHE A 8 47.45 -43.87 -30.29
C PHE A 8 47.64 -42.39 -29.94
N GLY A 9 47.09 -41.50 -30.75
CA GLY A 9 47.00 -40.07 -30.46
C GLY A 9 45.84 -39.80 -29.51
N THR A 10 46.17 -39.43 -28.28
CA THR A 10 45.25 -39.04 -27.21
C THR A 10 44.54 -37.73 -27.57
N ILE A 11 43.24 -37.79 -27.88
CA ILE A 11 42.39 -36.59 -27.98
C ILE A 11 42.08 -36.16 -26.54
N ALA A 12 42.79 -35.13 -26.05
CA ALA A 12 42.49 -34.49 -24.79
C ALA A 12 41.16 -33.74 -24.90
N LEU A 13 40.13 -34.25 -24.22
CA LEU A 13 38.84 -33.58 -24.03
C LEU A 13 39.07 -32.35 -23.11
N THR A 14 39.31 -31.19 -23.68
CA THR A 14 39.25 -29.92 -22.95
C THR A 14 37.78 -29.63 -22.62
N PHE A 15 37.35 -30.05 -21.43
CA PHE A 15 36.17 -29.48 -20.80
C PHE A 15 36.43 -27.99 -20.57
N ALA A 16 35.91 -27.15 -21.45
CA ALA A 16 35.75 -25.74 -21.19
C ALA A 16 34.76 -25.62 -20.02
N VAL A 17 35.30 -25.56 -18.80
CA VAL A 17 34.57 -25.05 -17.65
C VAL A 17 34.31 -23.59 -17.99
N ALA A 18 33.18 -23.32 -18.63
CA ALA A 18 32.59 -22.01 -18.60
C ALA A 18 32.27 -21.77 -17.12
N ALA A 19 33.26 -21.23 -16.40
CA ALA A 19 33.02 -20.46 -15.20
C ALA A 19 32.11 -19.33 -15.65
N HIS A 20 30.81 -19.58 -15.64
CA HIS A 20 29.83 -18.53 -15.72
C HIS A 20 30.23 -17.59 -14.59
N ALA A 21 30.72 -16.42 -14.98
CA ALA A 21 30.75 -15.27 -14.11
C ALA A 21 29.28 -15.02 -13.74
N ASP A 22 28.79 -15.75 -12.74
CA ASP A 22 27.60 -15.40 -12.02
C ASP A 22 27.93 -14.03 -11.46
N SER A 23 27.48 -13.00 -12.17
CA SER A 23 27.35 -11.67 -11.59
C SER A 23 26.63 -11.92 -10.28
N ASN A 24 27.32 -11.72 -9.17
CA ASN A 24 26.82 -12.04 -7.84
C ASN A 24 25.74 -10.99 -7.52
N ILE A 25 24.56 -11.15 -8.15
CA ILE A 25 23.43 -10.24 -7.99
C ILE A 25 23.06 -10.32 -6.52
N SER A 26 23.14 -9.19 -5.84
CA SER A 26 22.83 -9.15 -4.43
C SER A 26 21.38 -9.58 -4.19
N LYS A 27 21.13 -10.20 -3.04
CA LYS A 27 19.79 -10.64 -2.65
C LYS A 27 18.75 -9.51 -2.70
N ILE A 28 19.15 -8.28 -2.38
CA ILE A 28 18.29 -7.10 -2.47
C ILE A 28 17.99 -6.70 -3.93
N ASP A 29 18.92 -6.88 -4.86
CA ASP A 29 18.66 -6.57 -6.27
C ASP A 29 17.70 -7.59 -6.91
N LEU A 30 17.77 -8.87 -6.50
CA LEU A 30 16.74 -9.86 -6.85
C LEU A 30 15.38 -9.43 -6.32
N ALA A 31 15.30 -9.02 -5.06
CA ALA A 31 14.06 -8.57 -4.44
C ALA A 31 13.46 -7.35 -5.14
N ARG A 32 14.26 -6.32 -5.44
CA ARG A 32 13.82 -5.15 -6.22
C ARG A 32 13.31 -5.53 -7.59
N LYS A 33 14.00 -6.45 -8.27
CA LYS A 33 13.56 -6.96 -9.59
C LYS A 33 12.22 -7.69 -9.47
N LEU A 34 12.04 -8.51 -8.44
CA LEU A 34 10.77 -9.19 -8.17
C LEU A 34 9.65 -8.19 -7.90
N VAL A 35 9.86 -7.22 -7.01
CA VAL A 35 8.89 -6.15 -6.70
C VAL A 35 8.46 -5.38 -7.95
N LYS A 36 9.41 -5.08 -8.85
CA LYS A 36 9.10 -4.43 -10.13
C LYS A 36 8.23 -5.31 -11.02
N LEU A 37 8.51 -6.61 -11.10
CA LEU A 37 7.69 -7.55 -11.88
C LEU A 37 6.29 -7.74 -11.29
N LEU A 38 6.17 -7.66 -9.96
CA LEU A 38 4.89 -7.63 -9.25
C LEU A 38 4.17 -6.27 -9.36
N GLN A 39 4.77 -5.28 -10.01
CA GLN A 39 4.18 -3.95 -10.23
C GLN A 39 3.66 -3.28 -8.95
N LEU A 40 4.33 -3.52 -7.81
CA LEU A 40 3.86 -3.01 -6.52
C LEU A 40 3.87 -1.48 -6.49
N THR A 41 4.80 -0.83 -7.19
CA THR A 41 4.83 0.64 -7.30
C THR A 41 3.56 1.19 -7.95
N ASP A 42 3.11 0.58 -9.05
CA ASP A 42 1.89 0.99 -9.74
C ASP A 42 0.66 0.74 -8.86
N MET A 43 0.61 -0.43 -8.22
CA MET A 43 -0.48 -0.80 -7.30
C MET A 43 -0.59 0.18 -6.12
N PHE A 44 0.52 0.51 -5.46
CA PHE A 44 0.51 1.49 -4.36
C PHE A 44 0.30 2.92 -4.85
N ASN A 45 0.69 3.26 -6.08
CA ASN A 45 0.38 4.56 -6.65
C ASN A 45 -1.13 4.72 -6.88
N ASP A 46 -1.81 3.66 -7.34
CA ASP A 46 -3.27 3.65 -7.47
C ASP A 46 -3.95 3.85 -6.11
N ASP A 47 -3.50 3.14 -5.06
CA ASP A 47 -4.03 3.25 -3.69
C ASP A 47 -3.78 4.64 -3.09
N LEU A 48 -2.54 5.16 -3.17
CA LEU A 48 -2.20 6.50 -2.68
C LEU A 48 -2.92 7.59 -3.47
N SER A 49 -3.17 7.37 -4.77
CA SER A 49 -3.96 8.29 -5.60
C SER A 49 -5.44 8.23 -5.27
N ALA A 50 -5.97 7.10 -4.82
CA ALA A 50 -7.32 7.01 -4.28
C ALA A 50 -7.45 7.81 -2.97
N CYS A 51 -6.44 7.76 -2.09
CA CYS A 51 -6.40 8.62 -0.90
C CYS A 51 -6.39 10.12 -1.28
N LYS A 52 -5.53 10.52 -2.22
CA LYS A 52 -5.39 11.92 -2.66
C LYS A 52 -6.61 12.45 -3.41
N ARG A 53 -7.35 11.57 -4.09
CA ARG A 53 -8.63 11.91 -4.70
C ARG A 53 -9.64 12.07 -3.57
N ALA A 54 -9.61 13.23 -2.93
CA ALA A 54 -10.72 13.66 -2.12
C ALA A 54 -11.98 13.61 -3.00
N HIS A 55 -13.05 13.00 -2.49
CA HIS A 55 -14.39 13.44 -2.85
C HIS A 55 -14.43 14.97 -2.79
N ASP A 56 -15.28 15.59 -3.62
CA ASP A 56 -15.52 17.04 -3.66
C ASP A 56 -15.16 17.69 -2.31
N PRO A 57 -14.14 18.56 -2.25
CA PRO A 57 -13.67 19.16 -1.01
C PRO A 57 -14.79 19.77 -0.17
N GLN A 58 -15.87 20.23 -0.80
CA GLN A 58 -17.07 20.70 -0.11
C GLN A 58 -17.78 19.58 0.64
N VAL A 59 -18.00 18.44 -0.01
CA VAL A 59 -18.63 17.26 0.59
C VAL A 59 -17.76 16.72 1.72
N ALA A 60 -16.45 16.64 1.52
CA ALA A 60 -15.52 16.15 2.53
C ALA A 60 -15.49 17.03 3.79
N ALA A 61 -15.36 18.36 3.61
CA ALA A 61 -15.37 19.30 4.74
C ALA A 61 -16.74 19.33 5.44
N LEU A 62 -17.84 19.24 4.68
CA LEU A 62 -19.18 19.16 5.26
C LEU A 62 -19.38 17.87 6.07
N SER A 63 -18.90 16.74 5.56
CA SER A 63 -18.95 15.46 6.27
C SER A 63 -18.16 15.55 7.58
N ALA A 64 -16.94 16.08 7.54
CA ALA A 64 -16.12 16.28 8.73
C ALA A 64 -16.80 17.18 9.76
N TYR A 65 -17.42 18.28 9.31
CA TYR A 65 -18.21 19.15 10.19
C TYR A 65 -19.41 18.44 10.80
N LYS A 66 -20.15 17.62 10.04
CA LYS A 66 -21.26 16.84 10.58
C LYS A 66 -20.79 15.83 11.63
N SER A 67 -19.64 15.20 11.40
CA SER A 67 -19.06 14.21 12.33
C SER A 67 -18.57 14.84 13.63
N ASN A 68 -17.95 16.02 13.57
CA ASN A 68 -17.46 16.75 14.73
C ASN A 68 -17.56 18.27 14.53
N PRO A 69 -18.72 18.90 14.79
CA PRO A 69 -18.88 20.34 14.61
C PRO A 69 -17.96 21.16 15.53
N GLN A 70 -17.61 20.63 16.70
CA GLN A 70 -16.81 21.32 17.70
C GLN A 70 -15.37 21.54 17.24
N SER A 71 -14.80 20.66 16.40
CA SER A 71 -13.45 20.83 15.87
C SER A 71 -13.31 21.98 14.85
N PHE A 72 -14.42 22.62 14.48
CA PHE A 72 -14.46 23.78 13.60
C PHE A 72 -14.58 25.11 14.37
N GLU A 73 -14.54 25.08 15.70
CA GLU A 73 -14.48 26.27 16.57
C GLU A 73 -15.58 27.31 16.27
N GLY A 74 -16.79 26.82 15.98
CA GLY A 74 -17.96 27.66 15.66
C GLY A 74 -18.09 28.09 14.19
N LEU A 75 -17.15 27.71 13.32
CA LEU A 75 -17.30 27.88 11.86
C LEU A 75 -18.29 26.86 11.30
N THR A 76 -19.39 27.35 10.74
CA THR A 76 -20.46 26.52 10.15
C THR A 76 -20.45 26.60 8.62
N PRO A 77 -21.15 25.69 7.91
CA PRO A 77 -21.36 25.77 6.47
C PRO A 77 -22.00 27.07 5.95
N SER A 78 -22.75 27.79 6.80
CA SER A 78 -23.34 29.09 6.46
C SER A 78 -22.40 30.27 6.69
N SER A 79 -21.22 30.05 7.29
CA SER A 79 -20.23 31.10 7.52
C SER A 79 -19.69 31.67 6.21
N SER A 80 -19.49 32.99 6.14
CA SER A 80 -18.79 33.63 5.02
C SER A 80 -17.36 33.11 4.82
N TYR A 81 -16.78 32.48 5.83
CA TYR A 81 -15.46 31.87 5.80
C TYR A 81 -15.45 30.40 5.37
N TRP A 82 -16.60 29.80 5.09
CA TRP A 82 -16.69 28.36 4.78
C TRP A 82 -15.82 27.93 3.61
N ARG A 83 -15.69 28.76 2.57
CA ARG A 83 -14.77 28.49 1.44
C ARG A 83 -13.32 28.33 1.91
N LYS A 84 -12.89 29.08 2.93
CA LYS A 84 -11.54 28.92 3.51
C LYS A 84 -11.43 27.62 4.31
N VAL A 85 -12.47 27.24 5.04
CA VAL A 85 -12.53 25.94 5.76
C VAL A 85 -12.36 24.79 4.77
N VAL A 86 -13.11 24.80 3.67
CA VAL A 86 -12.99 23.80 2.59
C VAL A 86 -11.55 23.72 2.07
N ALA A 87 -10.91 24.84 1.79
CA ALA A 87 -9.52 24.87 1.31
C ALA A 87 -8.51 24.34 2.34
N VAL A 88 -8.70 24.66 3.63
CA VAL A 88 -7.85 24.15 4.71
C VAL A 88 -8.03 22.64 4.87
N TYR A 89 -9.27 22.16 4.80
CA TYR A 89 -9.58 20.74 4.91
C TYR A 89 -9.03 19.93 3.73
N ASP A 90 -9.14 20.46 2.51
CA ASP A 90 -8.51 19.85 1.33
C ASP A 90 -6.99 19.76 1.50
N SER A 91 -6.35 20.84 1.97
CA SER A 91 -4.92 20.84 2.25
C SER A 91 -4.54 19.84 3.35
N PHE A 92 -5.37 19.69 4.39
CA PHE A 92 -5.21 18.65 5.40
C PHE A 92 -5.26 17.25 4.77
N GLN A 93 -6.28 16.94 3.96
CA GLN A 93 -6.40 15.64 3.30
C GLN A 93 -5.20 15.33 2.40
N GLN A 94 -4.77 16.31 1.60
CA GLN A 94 -3.60 16.16 0.76
C GLN A 94 -2.32 15.89 1.56
N ARG A 95 -2.15 16.49 2.75
CA ARG A 95 -1.02 16.22 3.63
C ARG A 95 -1.13 14.85 4.29
N SER A 96 -2.30 14.48 4.77
CA SER A 96 -2.57 13.18 5.39
C SER A 96 -2.32 12.03 4.42
N CYS A 97 -2.61 12.21 3.13
CA CYS A 97 -2.34 11.22 2.07
C CYS A 97 -0.90 11.23 1.52
N ARG A 98 0.01 12.05 2.06
CA ARG A 98 1.43 12.14 1.67
C ARG A 98 2.38 11.55 2.72
N TYR A 99 1.89 10.68 3.59
CA TYR A 99 2.72 10.04 4.62
C TYR A 99 3.84 9.15 4.05
N THR A 100 3.73 8.76 2.77
CA THR A 100 4.72 7.94 2.07
C THR A 100 4.63 8.12 0.54
N THR A 101 5.50 7.44 -0.20
CA THR A 101 5.43 7.31 -1.66
C THR A 101 5.33 5.86 -2.09
N SER A 102 4.81 5.61 -3.29
CA SER A 102 4.74 4.27 -3.90
C SER A 102 6.12 3.60 -3.96
N GLU A 103 7.17 4.37 -4.22
CA GLU A 103 8.55 3.89 -4.32
C GLU A 103 9.09 3.50 -2.95
N ALA A 104 8.82 4.31 -1.91
CA ALA A 104 9.24 4.01 -0.55
C ALA A 104 8.61 2.71 -0.04
N ILE A 105 7.30 2.53 -0.24
CA ILE A 105 6.60 1.28 0.11
C ILE A 105 7.19 0.11 -0.68
N SER A 106 7.39 0.27 -1.99
CA SER A 106 7.94 -0.79 -2.85
C SER A 106 9.34 -1.22 -2.42
N GLU A 107 10.19 -0.26 -2.03
CA GLU A 107 11.53 -0.54 -1.52
C GLU A 107 11.46 -1.27 -0.18
N ASP A 108 10.51 -0.95 0.70
CA ASP A 108 10.31 -1.70 1.94
C ASP A 108 9.87 -3.13 1.68
N PHE A 109 9.00 -3.38 0.69
CA PHE A 109 8.70 -4.74 0.24
C PHE A 109 9.94 -5.47 -0.28
N ALA A 110 10.81 -4.79 -1.03
CA ALA A 110 12.06 -5.39 -1.51
C ALA A 110 12.96 -5.80 -0.34
N LYS A 111 13.06 -4.97 0.71
CA LYS A 111 13.80 -5.33 1.94
C LYS A 111 13.18 -6.55 2.62
N GLN A 112 11.84 -6.61 2.74
CA GLN A 112 11.15 -7.76 3.34
C GLN A 112 11.37 -9.06 2.55
N PHE A 113 11.33 -9.00 1.21
CA PHE A 113 11.68 -10.16 0.38
C PHE A 113 13.15 -10.57 0.54
N ALA A 114 14.07 -9.61 0.55
CA ALA A 114 15.50 -9.90 0.74
C ALA A 114 15.79 -10.52 2.11
N GLU A 115 15.06 -10.13 3.15
CA GLU A 115 15.17 -10.71 4.49
C GLU A 115 14.56 -12.12 4.54
N LYS A 116 13.34 -12.30 4.03
CA LYS A 116 12.50 -13.47 4.33
C LYS A 116 12.48 -14.56 3.26
N ALA A 117 12.69 -14.22 1.99
CA ALA A 117 12.71 -15.20 0.90
C ALA A 117 14.12 -15.74 0.68
N THR A 118 14.24 -16.96 0.16
CA THR A 118 15.54 -17.47 -0.30
C THR A 118 15.90 -16.84 -1.66
N GLU A 119 17.19 -16.82 -2.02
CA GLU A 119 17.59 -16.38 -3.37
C GLU A 119 17.01 -17.27 -4.47
N GLU A 120 16.93 -18.58 -4.21
CA GLU A 120 16.36 -19.55 -5.13
C GLU A 120 14.88 -19.24 -5.42
N ASP A 121 14.08 -19.03 -4.38
CA ASP A 121 12.65 -18.71 -4.51
C ASP A 121 12.43 -17.39 -5.27
N MET A 122 13.26 -16.38 -4.99
CA MET A 122 13.18 -15.11 -5.70
C MET A 122 13.55 -15.26 -7.17
N ARG A 123 14.59 -16.03 -7.50
CA ARG A 123 14.97 -16.32 -8.89
C ARG A 123 13.88 -17.10 -9.62
N ALA A 124 13.29 -18.11 -8.97
CA ALA A 124 12.17 -18.88 -9.53
C ALA A 124 10.95 -17.99 -9.78
N SER A 125 10.61 -17.12 -8.82
CA SER A 125 9.51 -16.16 -8.94
C SER A 125 9.77 -15.15 -10.07
N ILE A 126 10.97 -14.58 -10.15
CA ILE A 126 11.37 -13.69 -11.24
C ILE A 126 11.24 -14.39 -12.59
N LYS A 127 11.68 -15.64 -12.71
CA LYS A 127 11.54 -16.42 -13.95
C LYS A 127 10.07 -16.59 -14.33
N PHE A 128 9.21 -16.94 -13.37
CA PHE A 128 7.77 -17.08 -13.61
C PHE A 128 7.11 -15.77 -14.03
N TYR A 129 7.26 -14.70 -13.24
CA TYR A 129 6.65 -13.40 -13.52
C TYR A 129 7.25 -12.67 -14.73
N SER A 130 8.44 -13.07 -15.19
CA SER A 130 9.00 -12.61 -16.47
C SER A 130 8.38 -13.31 -17.69
N SER A 131 7.65 -14.42 -17.51
CA SER A 131 6.98 -15.14 -18.60
C SER A 131 5.66 -14.49 -19.02
N LEU A 132 5.18 -14.76 -20.23
CA LEU A 132 3.87 -14.28 -20.70
C LEU A 132 2.70 -14.76 -19.81
N ALA A 133 2.79 -15.94 -19.22
CA ALA A 133 1.76 -16.43 -18.30
C ALA A 133 1.80 -15.66 -16.98
N GLY A 134 3.00 -15.46 -16.42
CA GLY A 134 3.19 -14.70 -15.18
C GLY A 134 2.78 -13.23 -15.32
N GLN A 135 3.10 -12.58 -16.44
CA GLN A 135 2.66 -11.20 -16.71
C GLN A 135 1.13 -11.08 -16.82
N ARG A 136 0.47 -12.02 -17.50
CA ARG A 136 -1.00 -12.06 -17.59
C ARG A 136 -1.64 -12.27 -16.22
N LEU A 137 -1.10 -13.20 -15.43
CA LEU A 137 -1.57 -13.45 -14.07
C LEU A 137 -1.40 -12.20 -13.20
N GLN A 138 -0.21 -11.59 -13.20
CA GLN A 138 0.04 -10.38 -12.43
C GLN A 138 -0.90 -9.23 -12.82
N SER A 139 -1.16 -9.04 -14.12
CA SER A 139 -2.11 -8.03 -14.56
C SER A 139 -3.53 -8.32 -14.09
N ALA A 140 -3.96 -9.59 -14.10
CA ALA A 140 -5.27 -9.98 -13.58
C ALA A 140 -5.37 -9.76 -12.06
N THR A 141 -4.32 -10.12 -11.31
CA THR A 141 -4.23 -9.88 -9.88
C THR A 141 -4.30 -8.39 -9.55
N ARG A 142 -3.62 -7.53 -10.32
CA ARG A 142 -3.66 -6.08 -10.13
C ARG A 142 -5.07 -5.53 -10.35
N GLU A 143 -5.75 -5.93 -11.42
CA GLU A 143 -7.12 -5.46 -11.68
C GLU A 143 -8.09 -5.94 -10.60
N ALA A 144 -8.01 -7.22 -10.21
CA ALA A 144 -8.82 -7.76 -9.13
C ALA A 144 -8.56 -7.05 -7.79
N ASN A 145 -7.30 -6.72 -7.47
CA ASN A 145 -6.97 -5.97 -6.27
C ASN A 145 -7.56 -4.56 -6.31
N LYS A 146 -7.49 -3.86 -7.44
CA LYS A 146 -8.07 -2.53 -7.61
C LYS A 146 -9.59 -2.53 -7.37
N GLU A 147 -10.30 -3.51 -7.93
CA GLU A 147 -11.74 -3.67 -7.70
C GLU A 147 -12.05 -3.99 -6.24
N LEU A 148 -11.27 -4.90 -5.63
CA LEU A 148 -11.40 -5.25 -4.22
C LEU A 148 -11.18 -4.04 -3.30
N GLN A 149 -10.11 -3.27 -3.52
CA GLN A 149 -9.81 -2.08 -2.72
C GLN A 149 -10.90 -1.02 -2.84
N ALA A 150 -11.46 -0.82 -4.04
CA ALA A 150 -12.60 0.08 -4.23
C ALA A 150 -13.83 -0.39 -3.42
N HIS A 151 -14.12 -1.69 -3.42
CA HIS A 151 -15.21 -2.26 -2.62
C HIS A 151 -14.96 -2.15 -1.12
N LEU A 152 -13.74 -2.46 -0.66
CA LEU A 152 -13.37 -2.35 0.76
C LEU A 152 -13.45 -0.91 1.26
N ASN A 153 -12.99 0.07 0.47
CA ASN A 153 -13.10 1.49 0.81
C ASN A 153 -14.57 1.91 1.00
N GLU A 154 -15.48 1.42 0.15
CA GLU A 154 -16.92 1.70 0.29
C GLU A 154 -17.50 1.04 1.56
N LEU A 155 -17.15 -0.20 1.86
CA LEU A 155 -17.57 -0.87 3.11
C LEU A 155 -17.04 -0.15 4.34
N THR A 156 -15.76 0.26 4.34
CA THR A 156 -15.16 1.03 5.44
C THR A 156 -15.89 2.35 5.64
N ARG A 157 -16.24 3.06 4.57
CA ARG A 157 -17.01 4.31 4.65
C ARG A 157 -18.37 4.08 5.32
N GLN A 158 -19.13 3.09 4.86
CA GLN A 158 -20.45 2.76 5.43
C GLN A 158 -20.36 2.35 6.91
N SER A 159 -19.34 1.56 7.26
CA SER A 159 -19.10 1.15 8.64
C SER A 159 -18.69 2.32 9.53
N TYR A 160 -17.89 3.26 9.01
CA TYR A 160 -17.48 4.45 9.74
C TYR A 160 -18.67 5.37 10.04
N ASP A 161 -19.53 5.61 9.06
CA ASP A 161 -20.75 6.41 9.24
C ASP A 161 -21.64 5.82 10.35
N THR A 162 -21.86 4.51 10.31
CA THR A 162 -22.64 3.78 11.34
C THR A 162 -21.98 3.87 12.72
N ALA A 163 -20.67 3.62 12.80
CA ALA A 163 -19.94 3.67 14.07
C ALA A 163 -19.92 5.08 14.67
N GLN A 164 -19.81 6.11 13.83
CA GLN A 164 -19.84 7.51 14.27
C GLN A 164 -21.21 7.88 14.86
N GLU A 165 -22.31 7.44 14.25
CA GLU A 165 -23.67 7.66 14.78
C GLU A 165 -23.85 7.00 16.17
N LEU A 166 -23.36 5.77 16.33
CA LEU A 166 -23.39 5.04 17.60
C LEU A 166 -22.55 5.75 18.67
N TYR A 167 -21.31 6.11 18.34
CA TYR A 167 -20.42 6.85 19.24
C TYR A 167 -21.07 8.17 19.71
N GLN A 168 -21.65 8.94 18.78
CA GLN A 168 -22.33 10.19 19.12
C GLN A 168 -23.54 9.95 20.04
N LYS A 169 -24.27 8.83 19.87
CA LYS A 169 -25.37 8.45 20.75
C LYS A 169 -24.88 8.13 22.16
N GLU A 170 -23.87 7.27 22.29
CA GLU A 170 -23.30 6.87 23.58
C GLU A 170 -22.69 8.06 24.32
N MET A 171 -21.97 8.96 23.62
CA MET A 171 -21.42 10.16 24.23
C MET A 171 -22.49 11.13 24.74
N ARG A 172 -23.66 11.21 24.08
CA ARG A 172 -24.79 12.00 24.61
C ARG A 172 -25.32 11.41 25.91
N GLU A 173 -25.41 10.09 26.02
CA GLU A 173 -25.84 9.41 27.25
C GLU A 173 -24.88 9.68 28.41
N VAL A 174 -23.56 9.60 28.17
CA VAL A 174 -22.52 9.95 29.15
C VAL A 174 -22.62 11.42 29.59
N LEU A 175 -22.83 12.36 28.67
CA LEU A 175 -22.96 13.78 29.00
C LEU A 175 -24.22 14.08 29.83
N ILE A 176 -25.33 13.37 29.58
CA ILE A 176 -26.55 13.48 30.38
C ILE A 176 -26.27 13.03 31.82
N GLU A 177 -25.61 11.89 31.99
CA GLU A 177 -25.24 11.36 33.30
C GLU A 177 -24.29 12.29 34.06
N PHE A 178 -23.26 12.80 33.39
CA PHE A 178 -22.30 13.75 33.96
C PHE A 178 -22.99 15.02 34.49
N HIS A 179 -23.87 15.64 33.70
CA HIS A 179 -24.58 16.85 34.12
C HIS A 179 -25.59 16.59 35.24
N ARG A 180 -26.22 15.39 35.28
CA ARG A 180 -27.08 15.00 36.40
C ARG A 180 -26.29 14.98 37.71
N HIS A 181 -25.11 14.34 37.70
CA HIS A 181 -24.24 14.27 38.87
C HIS A 181 -23.68 15.63 39.31
N GLN A 182 -23.32 16.52 38.39
CA GLN A 182 -22.89 17.87 38.78
C GLN A 182 -24.00 18.64 39.49
N LYS A 183 -25.24 18.58 38.99
CA LYS A 183 -26.39 19.23 39.64
C LYS A 183 -26.70 18.65 41.03
N GLU A 184 -26.50 17.36 41.24
CA GLU A 184 -26.66 16.73 42.56
C GLU A 184 -25.60 17.26 43.55
N ASN A 185 -24.35 17.38 43.10
CA ASN A 185 -23.24 17.85 43.93
C ASN A 185 -23.33 19.35 44.26
N ASP A 186 -23.81 20.20 43.34
CA ASP A 186 -23.95 21.65 43.57
C ASP A 186 -25.10 22.02 44.53
N ASN A 187 -26.00 21.08 44.84
CA ASN A 187 -27.12 21.28 45.77
C ASN A 187 -26.85 20.72 47.18
N THR A 188 -25.62 20.29 47.47
CA THR A 188 -25.19 19.76 48.78
C THR A 188 -24.25 20.73 49.47
#